data_AF-A0A8K1YPM3-F1
#
_entry.id   AF-A0A8K1YPM3-F1
#
_cell.length_a   1.000
_cell.length_b   1.000
_cell.length_c   1.000
_cell.angle_alpha   90.00
_cell.angle_beta   90.00
_cell.angle_gamma   90.00
#
_symmetry.space_group_name_H-M   'P 1'
#
loop_
_entity.id
_entity.type
_entity.pdbx_description
1 polymer ?
#
loop_
_entity_poly.entity_id
_entity_poly.type
_entity_poly.pdbx_seq_one_letter_code
_entity_poly.pdbx_strand_id
1 'polypeptide(L)'
;KNFHKSTGTTPRSGTDVDAAKLRETFMSLKYEVRNKNDLTREEIVELMDKVSKEDHSKRSSFVCVILSHGDEGIIFGTNGPVDLKKLTSYFRGDYCRSLTGKPKLFIIQACRGTELDCGIETDSATDDDMACQK
;
A
#
# COMPACT_ATOMS: atom_id res chain seq x y z
N LYS A 1 7.65 -9.94 6.67
CA LYS A 1 6.93 -10.48 5.50
C LYS A 1 7.88 -11.08 4.47
N ASN A 2 7.65 -12.34 4.11
CA ASN A 2 8.55 -13.14 3.29
C ASN A 2 8.16 -13.09 1.81
N PHE A 3 9.15 -13.02 0.93
CA PHE A 3 8.97 -13.07 -0.52
C PHE A 3 9.70 -14.30 -1.07
N HIS A 4 9.24 -14.81 -2.21
CA HIS A 4 9.92 -15.90 -2.90
C HIS A 4 11.31 -15.42 -3.33
N LYS A 5 12.33 -16.26 -3.13
CA LYS A 5 13.72 -15.95 -3.52
C LYS A 5 13.86 -15.55 -4.99
N SER A 6 13.00 -16.11 -5.86
CA SER A 6 12.95 -15.80 -7.29
C SER A 6 12.62 -14.34 -7.61
N THR A 7 12.03 -13.59 -6.67
CA THR A 7 11.73 -12.17 -6.85
C THR A 7 12.95 -11.27 -6.65
N GLY A 8 14.04 -11.79 -6.06
CA GLY A 8 15.21 -10.99 -5.68
C GLY A 8 14.96 -9.99 -4.54
N THR A 9 13.75 -9.98 -3.96
CA THR A 9 13.40 -9.05 -2.89
C THR A 9 13.77 -9.61 -1.50
N THR A 10 14.11 -8.71 -0.58
CA THR A 10 14.48 -9.06 0.80
C THR A 10 13.27 -9.00 1.74
N PRO A 11 13.32 -9.68 2.91
CA PRO A 11 12.29 -9.50 3.93
C PRO A 11 12.15 -8.04 4.38
N ARG A 12 10.92 -7.58 4.57
CA ARG A 12 10.62 -6.22 5.06
C ARG A 12 10.62 -6.17 6.58
N SER A 13 11.80 -6.04 7.19
CA SER A 13 11.94 -5.87 8.64
C SER A 13 11.14 -4.65 9.14
N GLY A 14 10.50 -4.78 10.30
CA GLY A 14 9.69 -3.70 10.91
C GLY A 14 8.24 -3.61 10.40
N THR A 15 7.90 -4.22 9.25
CA THR A 15 6.54 -4.11 8.70
C THR A 15 5.43 -4.66 9.59
N ASP A 16 5.75 -5.58 10.51
CA ASP A 16 4.77 -6.14 11.45
C ASP A 16 4.41 -5.11 12.53
N VAL A 17 5.35 -4.25 12.92
CA VAL A 17 5.11 -3.11 13.81
C VAL A 17 4.20 -2.10 13.13
N ASP A 18 4.47 -1.77 11.85
CA ASP A 18 3.61 -0.88 11.06
C ASP A 18 2.18 -1.44 10.98
N ALA A 19 2.04 -2.73 10.63
CA ALA A 19 0.76 -3.38 10.50
C ALA A 19 -0.04 -3.39 11.82
N ALA A 20 0.64 -3.57 12.96
CA ALA A 20 0.03 -3.52 14.28
C ALA A 20 -0.47 -2.11 14.62
N LYS A 21 0.36 -1.07 14.42
CA LYS A 21 0.00 0.33 14.68
C LYS A 21 -1.14 0.81 13.78
N LEU A 22 -1.11 0.44 12.50
CA LEU A 22 -2.20 0.73 11.56
C LEU A 22 -3.49 0.05 12.00
N ARG A 23 -3.42 -1.21 12.42
CA ARG A 23 -4.59 -1.93 12.94
C ARG A 23 -5.19 -1.22 14.15
N GLU A 24 -4.38 -0.88 15.15
CA GLU A 24 -4.81 -0.14 16.33
C GLU A 24 -5.47 1.19 15.96
N THR A 25 -4.82 1.96 15.09
CA THR A 25 -5.30 3.27 14.62
C THR A 25 -6.65 3.15 13.91
N PHE A 26 -6.79 2.24 12.96
CA PHE A 26 -8.06 2.11 12.22
C PHE A 26 -9.17 1.50 13.07
N MET A 27 -8.85 0.62 14.03
CA MET A 27 -9.82 0.14 15.02
C MET A 27 -10.30 1.26 15.95
N SER A 28 -9.42 2.19 16.38
CA SER A 28 -9.83 3.33 17.20
C SER A 28 -10.75 4.29 16.42
N LEU A 29 -10.51 4.43 15.11
CA LEU A 29 -11.38 5.11 14.14
C LEU A 29 -12.64 4.32 13.76
N LYS A 30 -12.95 3.22 14.46
CA LYS A 30 -14.16 2.39 14.30
C LYS A 30 -14.27 1.64 12.97
N TYR A 31 -13.17 1.46 12.24
CA TYR A 31 -13.15 0.57 11.08
C TYR A 31 -13.14 -0.90 11.52
N GLU A 32 -13.78 -1.74 10.72
CA GLU A 32 -13.57 -3.18 10.75
C GLU A 32 -12.26 -3.51 10.03
N VAL A 33 -11.22 -3.86 10.78
CA VAL A 33 -9.88 -4.08 10.21
C VAL A 33 -9.61 -5.57 9.96
N ARG A 34 -9.31 -5.93 8.71
CA ARG A 34 -8.97 -7.29 8.27
C ARG A 34 -7.51 -7.35 7.80
N ASN A 35 -6.60 -7.89 8.62
CA ASN A 35 -5.19 -8.04 8.26
C ASN A 35 -4.97 -9.26 7.35
N LYS A 36 -4.08 -9.13 6.36
CA LYS A 36 -3.64 -10.22 5.47
C LYS A 36 -2.12 -10.20 5.31
N ASN A 37 -1.50 -11.37 5.46
CA ASN A 37 -0.06 -11.52 5.49
C ASN A 37 0.46 -12.32 4.29
N ASP A 38 1.62 -11.93 3.77
CA ASP A 38 2.38 -12.67 2.74
C ASP A 38 1.54 -13.19 1.56
N LEU A 39 0.68 -12.34 1.01
CA LEU A 39 -0.15 -12.68 -0.15
C LEU A 39 0.66 -12.71 -1.44
N THR A 40 0.42 -13.75 -2.24
CA THR A 40 0.84 -13.83 -3.65
C THR A 40 0.10 -12.78 -4.49
N ARG A 41 0.60 -12.54 -5.71
CA ARG A 41 -0.02 -11.59 -6.65
C ARG A 41 -1.45 -12.01 -7.03
N GLU A 42 -1.70 -13.32 -7.15
CA GLU A 42 -3.02 -13.87 -7.44
C GLU A 42 -3.97 -13.65 -6.25
N GLU A 43 -3.52 -13.94 -5.03
CA GLU A 43 -4.32 -13.76 -3.81
C GLU A 43 -4.65 -12.28 -3.55
N ILE A 44 -3.74 -11.36 -3.89
CA ILE A 44 -4.03 -9.91 -3.80
C ILE A 44 -5.16 -9.54 -4.77
N VAL A 45 -5.08 -9.98 -6.03
CA VAL A 45 -6.09 -9.69 -7.04
C VAL A 45 -7.44 -10.28 -6.65
N GLU A 46 -7.46 -11.54 -6.21
CA GLU A 46 -8.67 -12.22 -5.74
C GLU A 46 -9.28 -11.52 -4.51
N LEU A 47 -8.45 -11.09 -3.56
CA LEU A 47 -8.91 -10.36 -2.38
C LEU A 47 -9.55 -9.02 -2.76
N MET A 48 -8.93 -8.24 -3.64
CA MET A 48 -9.50 -6.95 -4.08
C MET A 48 -10.82 -7.15 -4.81
N ASP A 49 -10.88 -8.13 -5.72
CA ASP A 49 -12.11 -8.48 -6.43
C ASP A 49 -13.23 -8.89 -5.46
N LYS A 50 -12.94 -9.81 -4.55
CA LYS A 50 -13.88 -10.29 -3.54
C LYS A 50 -14.41 -9.17 -2.67
N VAL A 51 -13.52 -8.33 -2.11
CA VAL A 51 -13.91 -7.21 -1.23
C VAL A 51 -14.73 -6.18 -2.01
N SER A 52 -14.40 -5.91 -3.27
CA SER A 52 -15.18 -4.97 -4.09
C SER A 52 -16.60 -5.44 -4.39
N LYS A 53 -16.86 -6.76 -4.32
CA LYS A 53 -18.18 -7.37 -4.52
C LYS A 53 -19.00 -7.49 -3.23
N GLU A 54 -18.43 -7.14 -2.07
CA GLU A 54 -19.18 -7.09 -0.81
C GLU A 54 -20.22 -5.95 -0.81
N ASP A 55 -21.26 -6.08 0.02
CA ASP A 55 -22.21 -5.00 0.22
C ASP A 55 -21.68 -3.97 1.24
N HIS A 56 -21.20 -2.85 0.71
CA HIS A 56 -20.75 -1.70 1.48
C HIS A 56 -21.85 -0.67 1.74
N SER A 57 -23.12 -0.95 1.42
CA SER A 57 -24.25 0.00 1.55
C SER A 57 -24.32 0.64 2.94
N LYS A 58 -24.08 -0.16 3.99
CA LYS A 58 -24.09 0.25 5.41
C LYS A 58 -22.74 0.79 5.92
N ARG A 59 -21.73 0.94 5.06
CA ARG A 59 -20.42 1.52 5.40
C ARG A 59 -20.33 2.96 4.90
N SER A 60 -19.62 3.81 5.63
CA SER A 60 -19.41 5.22 5.25
C SER A 60 -18.24 5.43 4.30
N SER A 61 -17.22 4.56 4.36
CA SER A 61 -15.97 4.68 3.60
C SER A 61 -15.28 3.32 3.49
N PHE A 62 -14.28 3.25 2.62
CA PHE A 62 -13.36 2.13 2.47
C PHE A 62 -11.90 2.60 2.60
N VAL A 63 -11.08 1.82 3.28
CA VAL A 63 -9.63 2.05 3.41
C VAL A 63 -8.90 0.75 3.07
N CYS A 64 -7.91 0.85 2.19
CA CYS A 64 -6.96 -0.23 1.89
C CYS A 64 -5.55 0.26 2.20
N VAL A 65 -4.83 -0.47 3.05
CA VAL A 65 -3.42 -0.17 3.35
C VAL A 65 -2.55 -1.30 2.81
N ILE A 66 -1.58 -0.93 1.97
CA ILE A 66 -0.67 -1.86 1.30
C ILE A 66 0.74 -1.61 1.82
N LEU A 67 1.33 -2.64 2.44
CA LEU A 67 2.71 -2.61 2.93
C LEU A 67 3.53 -3.66 2.17
N SER A 68 4.29 -3.24 1.17
CA SER A 68 5.08 -4.16 0.34
C SER A 68 6.32 -3.51 -0.28
N HIS A 69 7.07 -4.28 -1.06
CA HIS A 69 7.96 -3.72 -2.07
C HIS A 69 7.13 -3.19 -3.24
N GLY A 70 7.72 -2.31 -4.05
CA GLY A 70 7.07 -1.69 -5.18
C GLY A 70 8.08 -1.04 -6.11
N ASP A 71 7.54 -0.54 -7.20
CA ASP A 71 8.21 0.35 -8.15
C ASP A 71 7.13 1.28 -8.73
N GLU A 72 7.47 2.17 -9.65
CA GLU A 72 6.50 3.11 -10.21
C GLU A 72 5.28 2.37 -10.82
N GLY A 73 4.11 2.60 -10.23
CA GLY A 73 2.84 2.00 -10.66
C GLY A 73 2.58 0.55 -10.23
N ILE A 74 3.51 -0.11 -9.54
CA ILE A 74 3.39 -1.54 -9.17
C ILE A 74 3.65 -1.79 -7.68
N ILE A 75 3.05 -2.87 -7.16
CA ILE A 75 3.37 -3.44 -5.85
C ILE A 75 3.76 -4.90 -5.99
N PHE A 76 4.50 -5.45 -5.04
CA PHE A 76 4.87 -6.86 -5.04
C PHE A 76 3.92 -7.69 -4.19
N GLY A 77 3.37 -8.75 -4.77
CA GLY A 77 3.01 -9.95 -4.03
C GLY A 77 4.24 -10.80 -3.75
N THR A 78 4.11 -11.83 -2.93
CA THR A 78 5.24 -12.68 -2.52
C THR A 78 5.94 -13.37 -3.69
N ASN A 79 5.24 -13.61 -4.79
CA ASN A 79 5.73 -14.29 -5.98
C ASN A 79 5.98 -13.37 -7.19
N GLY A 80 5.73 -12.06 -7.09
CA GLY A 80 5.95 -11.12 -8.18
C GLY A 80 5.07 -9.87 -8.16
N PRO A 81 5.20 -8.99 -9.17
CA PRO A 81 4.54 -7.69 -9.20
C PRO A 81 3.06 -7.75 -9.62
N VAL A 82 2.31 -6.71 -9.22
CA VAL A 82 0.92 -6.42 -9.60
C VAL A 82 0.76 -4.93 -9.88
N ASP A 83 0.06 -4.60 -10.96
CA ASP A 83 -0.31 -3.22 -11.28
C ASP A 83 -1.24 -2.63 -10.22
N LEU A 84 -0.82 -1.53 -9.61
CA LEU A 84 -1.63 -0.81 -8.64
C LEU A 84 -2.93 -0.28 -9.25
N LYS A 85 -2.89 0.14 -10.52
CA LYS A 85 -4.07 0.59 -11.27
C LYS A 85 -5.11 -0.51 -11.40
N LYS A 86 -4.68 -1.77 -11.58
CA LYS A 86 -5.59 -2.91 -11.62
C LYS A 86 -6.29 -3.09 -10.26
N LEU A 87 -5.55 -3.04 -9.17
CA LEU A 87 -6.09 -3.23 -7.82
C LEU A 87 -7.09 -2.15 -7.42
N THR A 88 -6.78 -0.88 -7.71
CA THR A 88 -7.68 0.24 -7.42
C THR A 88 -8.91 0.26 -8.35
N SER A 89 -8.79 -0.29 -9.57
CA SER A 89 -9.90 -0.33 -10.54
C SER A 89 -11.12 -1.12 -10.07
N TYR A 90 -10.94 -2.15 -9.24
CA TYR A 90 -12.04 -2.90 -8.63
C TYR A 90 -12.97 -2.03 -7.79
N PHE A 91 -12.50 -0.87 -7.30
CA PHE A 91 -13.28 0.02 -6.44
C PHE A 91 -13.83 1.25 -7.17
N ARG A 92 -13.76 1.28 -8.52
CA ARG A 92 -14.45 2.32 -9.31
C ARG A 92 -15.97 2.22 -9.12
N GLY A 93 -16.67 3.34 -9.28
CA GLY A 93 -18.12 3.40 -9.02
C GLY A 93 -18.99 2.55 -9.97
N ASP A 94 -18.49 2.24 -11.16
CA ASP A 94 -19.12 1.32 -12.12
C ASP A 94 -18.95 -0.16 -11.71
N TYR A 95 -17.88 -0.49 -10.98
CA TYR A 95 -17.59 -1.85 -10.51
C TYR A 95 -18.12 -2.12 -9.09
N CYS A 96 -17.77 -1.25 -8.12
CA CYS A 96 -18.18 -1.35 -6.72
C CYS A 96 -19.27 -0.32 -6.39
N ARG A 97 -20.49 -0.60 -6.85
CA ARG A 97 -21.63 0.34 -6.76
C ARG A 97 -22.00 0.71 -5.31
N SER A 98 -21.82 -0.19 -4.36
CA SER A 98 -22.12 0.03 -2.93
C SER A 98 -21.17 1.05 -2.26
N LEU A 99 -20.05 1.39 -2.92
CA LEU A 99 -19.11 2.46 -2.56
C LEU A 99 -19.20 3.71 -3.47
N THR A 100 -20.18 3.80 -4.38
CA THR A 100 -20.39 5.01 -5.18
C THR A 100 -20.76 6.20 -4.28
N GLY A 101 -20.14 7.35 -4.52
CA GLY A 101 -20.30 8.54 -3.68
C GLY A 101 -19.58 8.48 -2.32
N LYS A 102 -18.94 7.35 -1.97
CA LYS A 102 -18.23 7.16 -0.69
C LYS A 102 -16.70 7.27 -0.86
N PRO A 103 -15.97 7.82 0.12
CA PRO A 103 -14.50 7.88 0.08
C PRO A 103 -13.86 6.49 0.01
N LYS A 104 -12.86 6.36 -0.86
CA LYS A 104 -12.06 5.15 -1.07
C LYS A 104 -10.57 5.50 -0.94
N LEU A 105 -10.00 5.24 0.22
CA LEU A 105 -8.65 5.63 0.59
C LEU A 105 -7.69 4.47 0.36
N PHE A 106 -6.62 4.71 -0.38
CA PHE A 106 -5.52 3.77 -0.57
C PHE A 106 -4.25 4.37 0.02
N ILE A 107 -3.69 3.72 1.04
CA ILE A 107 -2.45 4.12 1.68
C ILE A 107 -1.40 3.08 1.31
N ILE A 108 -0.32 3.51 0.65
CA ILE A 108 0.63 2.60 0.01
C ILE A 108 2.02 2.93 0.53
N GLN A 109 2.56 2.01 1.34
CA GLN A 109 3.95 2.02 1.75
C GLN A 109 4.71 1.02 0.86
N ALA A 110 5.30 1.55 -0.20
CA ALA A 110 6.13 0.82 -1.14
C ALA A 110 7.10 1.79 -1.84
N CYS A 111 8.23 1.27 -2.33
CA CYS A 111 9.11 2.05 -3.20
C CYS A 111 8.38 2.40 -4.51
N ARG A 112 8.80 3.49 -5.15
CA ARG A 112 8.28 3.99 -6.43
C ARG A 112 9.40 4.29 -7.45
N GLY A 113 10.55 3.68 -7.22
CA GLY A 113 11.80 4.00 -7.89
C GLY A 113 12.96 3.88 -6.92
N THR A 114 14.13 4.31 -7.40
CA THR A 114 15.40 4.21 -6.67
C THR A 114 16.07 5.56 -6.44
N GLU A 115 15.42 6.65 -6.88
CA GLU A 115 15.89 8.01 -6.64
C GLU A 115 15.85 8.32 -5.15
N LEU A 116 16.91 8.95 -4.68
CA LEU A 116 17.04 9.41 -3.29
C LEU A 116 16.91 10.92 -3.28
N ASP A 117 16.10 11.42 -2.36
CA ASP A 117 16.08 12.84 -2.02
C ASP A 117 17.18 13.08 -0.97
N CYS A 118 18.19 13.87 -1.33
CA CYS A 118 19.31 14.20 -0.45
C CYS A 118 18.89 15.18 0.66
N GLY A 119 17.67 15.70 0.59
CA GLY A 119 17.29 16.87 1.33
C GLY A 119 18.00 18.11 0.78
N ILE A 120 17.58 19.24 1.30
CA ILE A 120 18.26 20.52 1.12
C ILE A 120 18.44 21.09 2.52
N GLU A 121 19.67 21.43 2.89
CA GLU A 121 19.92 22.21 4.09
C GLU A 121 19.43 23.62 3.82
N THR A 122 18.35 24.01 4.51
CA THR A 122 17.87 25.38 4.46
C THR A 122 18.51 26.16 5.58
N ASP A 123 19.62 26.82 5.28
CA ASP A 123 20.17 27.83 6.17
C ASP A 123 19.50 29.16 5.88
N SER A 124 19.41 30.02 6.88
CA SER A 124 19.28 31.45 6.60
C SER A 124 20.59 32.08 6.06
N ALA A 125 21.60 31.27 5.69
CA ALA A 125 22.87 31.54 4.95
C ALA A 125 23.90 30.45 5.37
N THR A 126 24.72 29.78 4.55
CA THR A 126 25.32 30.03 3.21
C THR A 126 25.64 28.70 2.51
N ASP A 127 25.64 28.72 1.17
CA ASP A 127 25.87 27.58 0.27
C ASP A 127 27.13 26.75 0.58
N ASP A 128 26.93 25.46 0.91
CA ASP A 128 27.93 24.42 0.67
C ASP A 128 27.25 23.23 -0.04
N ASP A 129 27.81 22.83 -1.19
CA ASP A 129 27.30 21.76 -2.05
C ASP A 129 27.32 20.40 -1.34
N MET A 130 26.15 19.88 -0.96
CA MET A 130 26.00 18.59 -0.30
C MET A 130 25.72 17.47 -1.31
N ALA A 131 26.69 16.58 -1.52
CA ALA A 131 26.49 15.36 -2.30
C ALA A 131 25.88 14.25 -1.44
N CYS A 132 24.79 13.63 -1.91
CA CYS A 132 24.20 12.42 -1.29
C CYS A 132 25.27 11.33 -1.11
N GLN A 133 25.50 10.90 0.13
CA GLN A 133 26.31 9.72 0.42
C GLN A 133 25.41 8.47 0.56
N LYS A 134 25.88 7.36 -0.01
CA LYS A 134 25.28 6.02 0.08
C LYS A 134 25.55 5.36 1.43
#